data_AF-A0A416DAN3-F1
#
_entry.id   AF-A0A416DAN3-F1
#
_cell.length_a   1.000
_cell.length_b   1.000
_cell.length_c   1.000
_cell.angle_alpha   90.00
_cell.angle_beta   90.00
_cell.angle_gamma   90.00
#
_symmetry.space_group_name_H-M   'P 1'
#
loop_
_entity.id
_entity.type
_entity.pdbx_description
1 polymer ?
#
loop_
_entity_poly.entity_id
_entity_poly.type
_entity_poly.pdbx_seq_one_letter_code
_entity_poly.pdbx_strand_id
1 'polypeptide(L)'
;MSERIEQLIRDYPKMKTEQRCLFHQISDFRGITEQEMIDTMYFSQPEGERVQTSGTANKTASIALNYRERMERINQEWYEHLEKEYLDLTEELRFFESAVKSVSGMPGTVLSDLVFGQMTWDKVAEKHYISRRSVGNYRAKAIVELEKMYQRHDDEVVAYMLS
;
A
#
# COMPACT_ATOMS: atom_id res chain seq x y z
N MET A 1 9.34 -18.23 4.01
CA MET A 1 8.70 -17.66 5.22
C MET A 1 9.61 -16.63 5.87
N SER A 2 10.81 -16.99 6.32
CA SER A 2 11.80 -16.02 6.84
C SER A 2 12.12 -14.86 5.90
N GLU A 3 12.29 -15.13 4.61
CA GLU A 3 12.57 -14.09 3.61
C GLU A 3 11.47 -13.02 3.53
N ARG A 4 10.19 -13.39 3.68
CA ARG A 4 9.06 -12.44 3.67
C ARG A 4 9.18 -11.46 4.85
N ILE A 5 9.38 -11.98 6.05
CA ILE A 5 9.52 -11.14 7.26
C ILE A 5 10.76 -10.26 7.18
N GLU A 6 11.87 -10.77 6.65
CA GLU A 6 13.07 -9.97 6.46
C GLU A 6 12.88 -8.85 5.43
N GLN A 7 12.13 -9.11 4.36
CA GLN A 7 11.75 -8.08 3.38
C GLN A 7 10.85 -7.03 4.03
N LEU A 8 9.83 -7.42 4.80
CA LEU A 8 8.96 -6.49 5.54
C LEU A 8 9.75 -5.59 6.49
N ILE A 9 10.68 -6.17 7.27
CA ILE A 9 11.55 -5.40 8.17
C ILE A 9 12.38 -4.36 7.39
N ARG A 10 12.91 -4.74 6.22
CA ARG A 10 13.75 -3.85 5.40
C ARG A 10 12.93 -2.77 4.71
N ASP A 11 11.76 -3.12 4.20
CA ASP A 11 10.94 -2.25 3.37
C ASP A 11 9.96 -1.41 4.21
N TYR A 12 9.83 -1.67 5.51
CA TYR A 12 9.00 -0.91 6.46
C TYR A 12 9.10 0.62 6.32
N PRO A 13 10.29 1.26 6.23
CA PRO A 13 10.37 2.72 6.05
C PRO A 13 9.78 3.20 4.72
N LYS A 14 9.94 2.39 3.66
CA LYS A 14 9.37 2.68 2.35
C LYS A 14 7.85 2.54 2.39
N MET A 15 7.35 1.46 2.98
CA MET A 15 5.91 1.23 3.18
C MET A 15 5.26 2.37 3.98
N LYS A 16 5.88 2.87 5.04
CA LYS A 16 5.37 4.06 5.78
C LYS A 16 5.35 5.33 4.92
N THR A 17 6.33 5.49 4.03
CA THR A 17 6.39 6.62 3.11
C THR A 17 5.30 6.51 2.04
N GLU A 18 5.10 5.32 1.50
CA GLU A 18 4.06 4.99 0.53
C GLU A 18 2.66 5.16 1.12
N GLN A 19 2.40 4.67 2.34
CA GLN A 19 1.17 4.92 3.08
C GLN A 19 0.86 6.43 3.19
N ARG A 20 1.87 7.24 3.51
CA ARG A 20 1.72 8.71 3.57
C ARG A 20 1.47 9.32 2.19
N CYS A 21 2.14 8.80 1.16
CA CYS A 21 1.91 9.23 -0.22
C CYS A 21 0.48 8.95 -0.67
N LEU A 22 -0.01 7.72 -0.48
CA LEU A 22 -1.39 7.32 -0.77
C LEU A 22 -2.40 8.15 0.02
N PHE A 23 -2.14 8.39 1.32
CA PHE A 23 -2.99 9.26 2.14
C PHE A 23 -3.11 10.67 1.54
N HIS A 24 -2.00 11.27 1.10
CA HIS A 24 -2.03 12.58 0.45
C HIS A 24 -2.72 12.54 -0.92
N GLN A 25 -2.48 11.50 -1.72
CA GLN A 25 -3.16 11.34 -3.02
C GLN A 25 -4.68 11.27 -2.87
N ILE A 26 -5.17 10.54 -1.87
CA ILE A 26 -6.60 10.43 -1.55
C ILE A 26 -7.14 11.75 -1.01
N SER A 27 -6.43 12.37 -0.06
CA SER A 27 -6.86 13.62 0.60
C SER A 27 -6.92 14.82 -0.36
N ASP A 28 -5.98 14.88 -1.30
CA ASP A 28 -5.87 15.94 -2.29
C ASP A 28 -6.54 15.58 -3.63
N PHE A 29 -7.29 14.47 -3.69
CA PHE A 29 -7.93 14.00 -4.92
C PHE A 29 -8.99 14.99 -5.39
N ARG A 30 -8.80 15.56 -6.59
CA ARG A 30 -9.74 16.49 -7.24
C ARG A 30 -10.41 15.93 -8.50
N GLY A 31 -10.07 14.69 -8.87
CA GLY A 31 -10.48 14.09 -10.14
C GLY A 31 -9.66 14.61 -11.34
N ILE A 32 -9.80 13.91 -12.47
CA ILE A 32 -9.26 14.30 -13.78
C ILE A 32 -9.98 15.55 -14.25
N THR A 33 -9.22 16.52 -14.73
CA THR A 33 -9.76 17.77 -15.27
C THR A 33 -10.36 17.57 -16.66
N GLU A 34 -11.21 18.52 -17.07
CA GLU A 34 -11.80 18.47 -18.40
C GLU A 34 -10.73 18.46 -19.51
N GLN A 35 -9.66 19.24 -19.33
CA GLN A 35 -8.57 19.33 -20.29
C GLN A 35 -7.79 18.01 -20.41
N GLU A 36 -7.45 17.36 -19.30
CA GLU A 36 -6.73 16.08 -19.29
C GLU A 36 -7.55 14.96 -19.96
N MET A 37 -8.87 14.98 -19.81
CA MET A 37 -9.75 14.02 -20.47
C MET A 37 -9.83 14.26 -21.98
N ILE A 38 -9.90 15.54 -22.41
CA ILE A 38 -9.87 15.91 -23.84
C ILE A 38 -8.56 15.45 -24.48
N ASP A 39 -7.43 15.71 -23.83
CA ASP A 39 -6.12 15.29 -24.32
C ASP A 39 -6.05 13.76 -24.42
N THR A 40 -6.49 13.03 -23.41
CA THR A 40 -6.54 11.56 -23.42
C THR A 40 -7.41 11.02 -24.56
N MET A 41 -8.57 11.63 -24.82
CA MET A 41 -9.42 11.24 -25.95
C MET A 41 -8.80 11.59 -27.32
N TYR A 42 -8.05 12.69 -27.41
CA TYR A 42 -7.35 13.08 -28.64
C TYR A 42 -6.23 12.10 -29.01
N PHE A 43 -5.54 11.55 -28.02
CA PHE A 43 -4.50 10.53 -28.21
C PHE A 43 -5.05 9.09 -28.32
N SER A 44 -6.30 8.87 -27.91
CA SER A 44 -7.02 7.62 -28.13
C SER A 44 -7.38 7.49 -29.62
N GLN A 45 -6.82 6.51 -30.34
CA GLN A 45 -7.18 6.30 -31.73
C GLN A 45 -8.70 6.09 -31.86
N PRO A 46 -9.40 6.83 -32.75
CA PRO A 46 -10.79 6.52 -33.03
C PRO A 46 -10.83 5.20 -33.79
N GLU A 47 -11.27 4.12 -33.14
CA GLU A 47 -11.79 2.95 -33.86
C GLU A 47 -13.06 3.41 -34.59
N GLY A 48 -12.87 3.85 -35.83
CA GLY A 48 -13.91 4.50 -36.62
C GLY A 48 -14.86 3.51 -37.27
N GLU A 49 -16.06 3.37 -36.69
CA GLU A 49 -17.28 3.23 -37.48
C GLU A 49 -17.70 4.65 -37.95
N ARG A 50 -17.86 4.82 -39.27
CA ARG A 50 -18.19 6.12 -39.88
C ARG A 50 -19.67 6.45 -39.65
N VAL A 51 -19.95 7.46 -38.83
CA VAL A 51 -21.34 7.89 -38.54
C VAL A 51 -21.80 9.00 -39.50
N GLN A 52 -22.89 8.72 -40.22
CA GLN A 52 -23.59 9.65 -41.13
C GLN A 52 -24.05 10.95 -40.46
N THR A 53 -23.95 12.06 -41.19
CA THR A 53 -24.16 13.44 -40.74
C THR A 53 -25.59 13.94 -40.97
N SER A 54 -26.45 13.81 -39.96
CA SER A 54 -27.65 14.65 -39.82
C SER A 54 -27.90 14.99 -38.34
N GLY A 55 -28.16 16.28 -38.04
CA GLY A 55 -28.47 16.83 -36.71
C GLY A 55 -27.26 17.11 -35.80
N THR A 56 -26.74 18.35 -35.79
CA THR A 56 -25.50 18.74 -35.09
C THR A 56 -25.66 19.06 -33.60
N ALA A 57 -26.83 19.55 -33.16
CA ALA A 57 -27.05 20.00 -31.77
C ALA A 57 -27.20 18.84 -30.76
N ASN A 58 -28.01 17.83 -31.08
CA ASN A 58 -28.22 16.67 -30.18
C ASN A 58 -26.98 15.79 -30.03
N LYS A 59 -26.11 15.73 -31.05
CA LYS A 59 -24.87 14.94 -31.01
C LYS A 59 -23.84 15.58 -30.08
N THR A 60 -23.72 16.91 -30.11
CA THR A 60 -22.78 17.63 -29.23
C THR A 60 -23.17 17.47 -27.75
N ALA A 61 -24.46 17.59 -27.43
CA ALA A 61 -24.97 17.37 -26.09
C ALA A 61 -24.80 15.90 -25.64
N SER A 62 -25.08 14.93 -26.52
CA SER A 62 -24.90 13.50 -26.22
C SER A 62 -23.44 13.11 -26.01
N ILE A 63 -22.52 13.64 -26.83
CA ILE A 63 -21.06 13.47 -26.68
C ILE A 63 -20.58 14.09 -25.36
N ALA A 64 -21.06 15.29 -25.00
CA ALA A 64 -20.71 15.96 -23.75
C ALA A 64 -21.24 15.21 -22.51
N LEU A 65 -22.44 14.62 -22.59
CA LEU A 65 -22.97 13.78 -21.51
C LEU A 65 -22.17 12.49 -21.34
N ASN A 66 -21.87 11.78 -22.44
CA ASN A 66 -21.05 10.58 -22.42
C ASN A 66 -19.62 10.87 -21.92
N TYR A 67 -19.09 12.05 -22.23
CA TYR A 67 -17.81 12.54 -21.74
C TYR A 67 -17.79 12.70 -20.22
N ARG A 68 -18.80 13.36 -19.65
CA ARG A 68 -18.89 13.58 -18.21
C ARG A 68 -19.10 12.28 -17.45
N GLU A 69 -19.98 11.40 -17.93
CA GLU A 69 -20.19 10.07 -17.34
C GLU A 69 -18.91 9.23 -17.37
N ARG A 70 -18.16 9.27 -18.48
CA ARG A 70 -16.88 8.54 -18.58
C ARG A 70 -15.82 9.09 -17.64
N MET A 71 -15.75 10.41 -17.46
CA MET A 71 -14.83 11.06 -16.53
C MET A 71 -15.19 10.74 -15.08
N GLU A 72 -16.47 10.86 -14.70
CA GLU A 72 -16.97 10.51 -13.37
C GLU A 72 -16.62 9.05 -13.03
N ARG A 73 -16.82 8.13 -13.99
CA ARG A 73 -16.46 6.72 -13.83
C ARG A 73 -14.96 6.51 -13.63
N ILE A 74 -14.10 7.11 -14.46
CA ILE A 74 -12.64 6.96 -14.32
C ILE A 74 -12.17 7.52 -12.98
N ASN A 75 -12.70 8.68 -12.56
CA ASN A 75 -12.38 9.28 -11.27
C ASN A 75 -12.78 8.38 -10.11
N GLN A 76 -13.97 7.77 -10.19
CA GLN A 76 -14.44 6.83 -9.19
C GLN A 76 -13.57 5.57 -9.14
N GLU A 77 -13.31 4.92 -10.29
CA GLU A 77 -12.47 3.73 -10.38
C GLU A 77 -11.05 3.99 -9.85
N TRP A 78 -10.48 5.15 -10.16
CA TRP A 78 -9.17 5.54 -9.65
C TRP A 78 -9.17 5.79 -8.14
N TYR A 79 -10.19 6.46 -7.63
CA TYR A 79 -10.33 6.68 -6.19
C TYR A 79 -10.50 5.36 -5.42
N GLU A 80 -11.37 4.47 -5.90
CA GLU A 80 -11.58 3.14 -5.33
C GLU A 80 -10.28 2.31 -5.33
N HIS A 81 -9.49 2.40 -6.40
CA HIS A 81 -8.18 1.77 -6.47
C HIS A 81 -7.21 2.31 -5.41
N LEU A 82 -7.06 3.64 -5.30
CA LEU A 82 -6.19 4.27 -4.31
C LEU A 82 -6.62 3.93 -2.87
N GLU A 83 -7.93 3.97 -2.60
CA GLU A 83 -8.49 3.63 -1.29
C GLU A 83 -8.18 2.18 -0.92
N LYS A 84 -8.39 1.25 -1.87
CA LYS A 84 -8.06 -0.16 -1.65
C LYS A 84 -6.57 -0.36 -1.35
N GLU A 85 -5.68 0.21 -2.16
CA GLU A 85 -4.23 0.10 -1.92
C GLU A 85 -3.83 0.69 -0.57
N TYR A 86 -4.42 1.82 -0.19
CA TYR A 86 -4.18 2.45 1.11
C TYR A 86 -4.65 1.58 2.28
N LEU A 87 -5.83 0.98 2.18
CA LEU A 87 -6.39 0.10 3.20
C LEU A 87 -5.53 -1.15 3.35
N ASP A 88 -5.24 -1.86 2.24
CA ASP A 88 -4.43 -3.08 2.23
C ASP A 88 -3.05 -2.83 2.86
N LEU A 89 -2.38 -1.73 2.46
CA LEU A 89 -1.07 -1.35 3.01
C LEU A 89 -1.15 -0.97 4.50
N THR A 90 -2.22 -0.28 4.89
CA THR A 90 -2.42 0.16 6.28
C THR A 90 -2.69 -1.02 7.21
N GLU A 91 -3.46 -2.00 6.76
CA GLU A 91 -3.72 -3.23 7.52
C GLU A 91 -2.44 -4.07 7.68
N GLU A 92 -1.66 -4.27 6.62
CA GLU A 92 -0.38 -4.98 6.69
C GLU A 92 0.59 -4.27 7.65
N LEU A 93 0.73 -2.94 7.55
CA LEU A 93 1.56 -2.15 8.46
C LEU A 93 1.07 -2.26 9.91
N ARG A 94 -0.25 -2.19 10.14
CA ARG A 94 -0.82 -2.29 11.48
C ARG A 94 -0.55 -3.65 12.10
N PHE A 95 -0.76 -4.73 11.34
CA PHE A 95 -0.48 -6.08 11.80
C PHE A 95 1.01 -6.26 12.07
N PHE A 96 1.89 -5.86 11.14
CA PHE A 96 3.34 -5.92 11.31
C PHE A 96 3.80 -5.17 12.57
N GLU A 97 3.36 -3.91 12.75
CA GLU A 97 3.71 -3.10 13.92
C GLU A 97 3.23 -3.75 15.22
N SER A 98 2.04 -4.34 15.22
CA SER A 98 1.48 -5.07 16.37
C SER A 98 2.27 -6.34 16.67
N ALA A 99 2.63 -7.10 15.64
CA ALA A 99 3.41 -8.33 15.76
C ALA A 99 4.82 -8.05 16.31
N VAL A 100 5.49 -7.00 15.82
CA VAL A 100 6.81 -6.59 16.36
C VAL A 100 6.73 -6.22 17.84
N LYS A 101 5.66 -5.50 18.24
CA LYS A 101 5.44 -5.09 19.64
C LYS A 101 5.06 -6.25 20.57
N SER A 102 4.50 -7.34 20.03
CA SER A 102 4.10 -8.51 20.84
C SER A 102 5.23 -9.52 21.04
N VAL A 103 6.34 -9.43 20.28
CA VAL A 103 7.55 -10.21 20.55
C VAL A 103 8.07 -9.87 21.95
N SER A 104 8.21 -10.88 22.79
CA SER A 104 8.52 -10.66 24.20
C SER A 104 10.02 -10.55 24.47
N GLY A 105 10.37 -9.83 25.54
CA GLY A 105 11.74 -9.76 26.07
C GLY A 105 12.74 -9.10 25.13
N MET A 106 14.01 -9.49 25.28
CA MET A 106 15.12 -8.89 24.55
C MET A 106 15.02 -8.97 23.01
N PRO A 107 14.55 -10.08 22.40
CA PRO A 107 14.30 -10.15 20.96
C PRO A 107 13.37 -9.03 20.45
N GLY A 108 12.26 -8.78 21.15
CA GLY A 108 11.28 -7.76 20.77
C GLY A 108 11.81 -6.34 20.92
N THR A 109 12.55 -6.08 22.00
CA THR A 109 13.19 -4.77 22.21
C THR A 109 14.24 -4.47 21.13
N VAL A 110 15.11 -5.43 20.83
CA VAL A 110 16.11 -5.31 19.75
C VAL A 110 15.44 -5.09 18.40
N LEU A 111 14.41 -5.88 18.09
CA LEU A 111 13.69 -5.76 16.82
C LEU A 111 12.97 -4.41 16.70
N SER A 112 12.32 -3.94 17.76
CA SER A 112 11.64 -2.64 17.79
C SER A 112 12.61 -1.48 17.57
N ASP A 113 13.81 -1.53 18.13
CA ASP A 113 14.83 -0.50 17.91
C ASP A 113 15.36 -0.48 16.48
N LEU A 114 15.51 -1.67 15.87
CA LEU A 114 15.91 -1.79 14.47
C LEU A 114 14.81 -1.30 13.52
N VAL A 115 13.54 -1.65 13.78
CA VAL A 115 12.41 -1.37 12.88
C VAL A 115 11.83 0.02 13.10
N PHE A 116 11.51 0.41 14.33
CA PHE A 116 10.88 1.71 14.61
C PHE A 116 11.91 2.80 14.86
N GLY A 117 12.97 2.45 15.61
CA GLY A 117 14.05 3.38 15.91
C GLY A 117 15.00 3.61 14.74
N GLN A 118 14.93 2.77 13.69
CA GLN A 118 15.86 2.79 12.54
C GLN A 118 17.33 2.82 12.99
N MET A 119 17.61 2.17 14.13
CA MET A 119 18.93 2.19 14.74
C MET A 119 19.88 1.26 13.98
N THR A 120 21.14 1.65 13.85
CA THR A 120 22.18 0.74 13.36
C THR A 120 22.45 -0.35 14.38
N TRP A 121 23.00 -1.47 13.92
CA TRP A 121 23.33 -2.59 14.80
C TRP A 121 24.27 -2.17 15.94
N ASP A 122 25.20 -1.27 15.68
CA ASP A 122 26.14 -0.75 16.69
C ASP A 122 25.42 0.10 17.74
N LYS A 123 24.48 0.95 17.33
CA LYS A 123 23.68 1.76 18.27
C LYS A 123 22.78 0.89 19.15
N VAL A 124 22.21 -0.18 18.60
CA VAL A 124 21.41 -1.14 19.37
C VAL A 124 22.30 -1.92 20.36
N ALA A 125 23.47 -2.36 19.91
CA ALA A 125 24.45 -3.03 20.75
C ALA A 125 24.88 -2.15 21.94
N GLU A 126 25.19 -0.88 21.66
CA GLU A 126 25.55 0.11 22.67
C GLU A 126 24.40 0.38 23.65
N LYS A 127 23.19 0.69 23.14
CA LYS A 127 22.01 1.01 23.96
C LYS A 127 21.67 -0.08 24.98
N HIS A 128 21.87 -1.34 24.58
CA HIS A 128 21.50 -2.50 25.39
C HIS A 128 22.67 -3.18 26.09
N TYR A 129 23.88 -2.65 25.95
CA TYR A 129 25.11 -3.22 26.50
C TYR A 129 25.33 -4.69 26.09
N ILE A 130 25.07 -5.00 24.82
CA ILE A 130 25.23 -6.34 24.24
C ILE A 130 26.21 -6.32 23.07
N SER A 131 26.76 -7.48 22.72
CA SER A 131 27.62 -7.59 21.54
C SER A 131 26.80 -7.45 20.23
N ARG A 132 27.44 -6.97 19.16
CA ARG A 132 26.83 -6.95 17.81
C ARG A 132 26.35 -8.34 17.35
N ARG A 133 27.05 -9.41 17.75
CA ARG A 133 26.62 -10.80 17.50
C ARG A 133 25.32 -11.12 18.22
N SER A 134 25.17 -10.65 19.46
CA SER A 134 23.94 -10.82 20.24
C SER A 134 22.76 -10.12 19.60
N VAL A 135 22.96 -8.90 19.04
CA VAL A 135 21.92 -8.20 18.25
C VAL A 135 21.41 -9.08 17.11
N GLY A 136 22.33 -9.67 16.33
CA GLY A 136 21.96 -10.60 15.25
C GLY A 136 21.19 -11.84 15.74
N ASN A 137 21.63 -12.44 16.85
CA ASN A 137 20.95 -13.59 17.45
C ASN A 137 19.54 -13.24 17.95
N TYR A 138 19.37 -12.08 18.58
CA TYR A 138 18.06 -11.60 19.07
C TYR A 138 17.13 -11.26 17.91
N ARG A 139 17.63 -10.59 16.86
CA ARG A 139 16.88 -10.34 15.62
C ARG A 139 16.39 -11.67 15.01
N ALA A 140 17.28 -12.66 14.88
CA ALA A 140 16.91 -13.96 14.32
C ALA A 140 15.81 -14.67 15.13
N LYS A 141 15.90 -14.62 16.47
CA LYS A 141 14.83 -15.16 17.34
C LYS A 141 13.50 -14.43 17.16
N ALA A 142 13.54 -13.11 17.07
CA ALA A 142 12.33 -12.29 16.88
C ALA A 142 11.66 -12.58 15.53
N ILE A 143 12.44 -12.79 14.46
CA ILE A 143 11.92 -13.17 13.14
C ILE A 143 11.19 -14.51 13.19
N VAL A 144 11.75 -15.51 13.89
CA VAL A 144 11.09 -16.81 14.06
C VAL A 144 9.76 -16.69 14.81
N GLU A 145 9.66 -15.78 15.79
CA GLU A 145 8.39 -15.51 16.47
C GLU A 145 7.39 -14.80 15.57
N LEU A 146 7.83 -13.81 14.79
CA LEU A 146 7.00 -13.13 13.80
C LEU A 146 6.45 -14.11 12.76
N GLU A 147 7.27 -15.01 12.24
CA GLU A 147 6.82 -16.03 11.28
C GLU A 147 5.65 -16.86 11.82
N LYS A 148 5.68 -17.24 13.10
CA LYS A 148 4.58 -17.98 13.73
C LYS A 148 3.31 -17.13 13.83
N MET A 149 3.44 -15.85 14.12
CA MET A 149 2.30 -14.93 14.19
C MET A 149 1.66 -14.73 12.82
N TYR A 150 2.49 -14.54 11.78
CA TYR A 150 2.03 -14.43 10.40
C TYR A 150 1.38 -15.71 9.89
N GLN A 151 1.97 -16.88 10.16
CA GLN A 151 1.35 -18.15 9.78
C GLN A 151 -0.03 -18.33 10.42
N ARG A 152 -0.14 -18.05 11.73
CA ARG A 152 -1.44 -18.12 12.43
C ARG A 152 -2.45 -17.15 11.81
N HIS A 153 -2.05 -15.91 11.55
CA HIS A 153 -2.92 -14.92 10.94
C HIS A 153 -3.40 -15.34 9.56
N ASP A 154 -2.49 -15.83 8.71
CA ASP A 154 -2.83 -16.31 7.36
C ASP A 154 -3.78 -17.52 7.44
N ASP A 155 -3.56 -18.45 8.38
CA ASP A 155 -4.45 -19.60 8.62
C ASP A 155 -5.86 -19.14 9.10
N GLU A 156 -5.93 -18.14 9.98
CA GLU A 156 -7.18 -17.56 10.49
C GLU A 156 -7.98 -16.87 9.38
N VAL A 157 -7.31 -16.09 8.52
CA VAL A 157 -7.93 -15.43 7.36
C VAL A 157 -8.47 -16.46 6.38
N VAL A 158 -7.70 -17.50 6.07
CA VAL A 158 -8.15 -18.59 5.19
C VAL A 158 -9.35 -19.31 5.77
N ALA A 159 -9.33 -19.63 7.08
CA ALA A 159 -10.44 -20.28 7.74
C ALA A 159 -11.73 -19.43 7.69
N TYR A 160 -11.62 -18.12 7.91
CA TYR A 160 -12.74 -17.19 7.82
C TYR A 160 -13.29 -17.04 6.38
N MET A 161 -12.42 -17.03 5.37
CA MET A 161 -12.86 -16.95 3.96
C MET A 161 -13.58 -18.23 3.48
N LEU A 162 -13.30 -19.37 4.12
CA LEU A 162 -13.87 -20.68 3.77
C LEU A 162 -15.10 -21.06 4.61
N SER A 163 -15.47 -20.26 5.62
CA SER A 163 -16.66 -20.45 6.47
C SER A 163 -17.89 -19.78 5.88
#